data_AF-A0A931ZAQ9-F1
#
_entry.id   AF-A0A931ZAQ9-F1
#
_cell.length_a   1.000
_cell.length_b   1.000
_cell.length_c   1.000
_cell.angle_alpha   90.00
_cell.angle_beta   90.00
_cell.angle_gamma   90.00
#
_symmetry.space_group_name_H-M   'P 1'
#
loop_
_entity.id
_entity.type
_entity.pdbx_description
1 polymer ?
#
loop_
_entity_poly.entity_id
_entity_poly.type
_entity_poly.pdbx_seq_one_letter_code
_entity_poly.pdbx_strand_id
1 'polypeptide(L)'
;MPLPWNETLRRWRHRWGELSYGQQRMFQTLAALGVLALAAPLVFLAARPALNHWRHRQALAQAARFEQQQDYRNLVLALHRAVQIAPDDVATWRWVARTLDTLGAADALVAHENIVALAPGDAHARAALAAAALRFGAPDTARAALHALERDPAQREAYLRLAAELARSEDDLPRYAECLAALAQLRPDDAEIRFNLATLDLAQVSAARRTSGRAALEALLADPRVRVRAALGLLRQAARQRDAALAGSVVRAILERAGGTAAPAGDPWPALLGTLERAAAASGEADIARVAQWLGTIRRSREALAWLDGLPAAARAAPAVRDIAAELAARADDLPRLDALLAAGAWGDVQSESLRAALAARADRLAQRSGAALTRWLEAMRFAEQSPGSLRALARLARLWQDDSGRETAAKAALRLRPNSPWANRELSDLYFSRGDTARLLAHYGAWMEIEPGRPALVFTWVRAAAALGRVTDDMDRRTASLVAAPEPSPHARLARALVLAQLKRPHEAAAELAKLPPAATALPESRLVRALISRDPAASADAAQLPAQDFLPEERNSLKLSARGDDERP
;
A
#
# COMPACT_ATOMS: atom_id res chain seq x y z
N MET A 1 82.71 -11.70 14.30
CA MET A 1 82.21 -10.57 15.12
C MET A 1 81.21 -11.10 16.14
N PRO A 2 81.49 -11.07 17.45
CA PRO A 2 80.50 -11.45 18.45
C PRO A 2 79.41 -10.36 18.53
N LEU A 3 78.14 -10.77 18.50
CA LEU A 3 77.00 -9.85 18.56
C LEU A 3 77.02 -9.06 19.90
N PRO A 4 76.67 -7.75 19.89
CA PRO A 4 76.80 -6.82 21.03
C PRO A 4 75.97 -7.19 22.28
N TRP A 5 75.10 -8.20 22.18
CA TRP A 5 74.29 -8.71 23.28
C TRP A 5 75.10 -9.52 24.33
N ASN A 6 76.30 -9.97 23.99
CA ASN A 6 77.09 -10.86 24.86
C ASN A 6 77.74 -10.16 26.06
N GLU A 7 78.08 -8.87 25.97
CA GLU A 7 78.65 -8.14 27.11
C GLU A 7 77.59 -7.70 28.11
N THR A 8 76.42 -7.26 27.62
CA THR A 8 75.30 -6.84 28.47
C THR A 8 74.73 -8.01 29.26
N LEU A 9 74.62 -9.20 28.65
CA LEU A 9 74.22 -10.43 29.35
C LEU A 9 75.21 -10.85 30.44
N ARG A 10 76.52 -10.70 30.21
CA ARG A 10 77.55 -11.02 31.22
C ARG A 10 77.49 -10.08 32.42
N ARG A 11 77.35 -8.77 32.21
CA ARG A 11 77.21 -7.78 33.29
C ARG A 11 75.92 -8.01 34.10
N TRP A 12 74.84 -8.40 33.44
CA TRP A 12 73.58 -8.70 34.11
C TRP A 12 73.67 -9.98 34.96
N ARG A 13 74.34 -11.03 34.44
CA ARG A 13 74.55 -12.30 35.16
C ARG A 13 75.43 -12.13 36.42
N HIS A 14 76.41 -11.24 36.38
CA HIS A 14 77.23 -10.88 37.54
C HIS A 14 76.39 -10.17 38.62
N ARG A 15 75.64 -9.13 38.25
CA ARG A 15 74.74 -8.40 39.18
C ARG A 15 73.63 -9.28 39.75
N TRP A 16 73.19 -10.29 39.00
CA TRP A 16 72.19 -11.24 39.47
C TRP A 16 72.70 -12.12 40.62
N GLY A 17 74.00 -12.46 40.62
CA GLY A 17 74.65 -13.24 41.67
C GLY A 17 74.86 -12.47 42.98
N GLU A 18 74.84 -11.14 42.95
CA GLU A 18 75.01 -10.27 44.13
C GLU A 18 73.69 -9.97 44.86
N LEU A 19 72.54 -10.33 44.29
CA LEU A 19 71.22 -10.11 44.88
C LEU A 19 70.90 -11.14 45.97
N SER A 20 70.35 -10.69 47.10
CA SER A 20 69.84 -11.61 48.14
C SER A 20 68.67 -12.47 47.62
N TYR A 21 68.46 -13.64 48.22
CA TYR A 21 67.39 -14.58 47.84
C TYR A 21 65.99 -13.90 47.77
N GLY A 22 65.70 -12.98 48.69
CA GLY A 22 64.45 -12.20 48.67
C GLY A 22 64.31 -11.26 47.46
N GLN A 23 65.40 -10.60 47.05
CA GLN A 23 65.41 -9.70 45.89
C GLN A 23 65.33 -10.46 44.56
N GLN A 24 66.00 -11.61 44.44
CA GLN A 24 65.87 -12.50 43.28
C GLN A 24 64.42 -12.98 43.12
N ARG A 25 63.76 -13.37 44.22
CA ARG A 25 62.35 -13.79 44.21
C ARG A 25 61.42 -12.64 43.79
N MET A 26 61.67 -11.42 44.26
CA MET A 26 60.91 -10.22 43.87
C MET A 26 61.04 -9.92 42.36
N PHE A 27 62.25 -9.94 41.80
CA PHE A 27 62.45 -9.74 40.36
C PHE A 27 61.83 -10.87 39.52
N GLN A 28 61.91 -12.12 39.97
CA GLN A 28 61.22 -13.24 39.33
C GLN A 28 59.70 -13.07 39.34
N THR A 29 59.11 -12.61 40.45
CA THR A 29 57.67 -12.33 40.52
C THR A 29 57.25 -11.18 39.62
N LEU A 30 58.03 -10.11 39.55
CA LEU A 30 57.75 -8.97 38.66
C LEU A 30 57.90 -9.34 37.18
N ALA A 31 58.90 -10.15 36.83
CA ALA A 31 59.06 -10.70 35.49
C ALA A 31 57.89 -11.62 35.11
N ALA A 32 57.47 -12.50 36.02
CA ALA A 32 56.31 -13.37 35.81
C ALA A 32 55.00 -12.56 35.63
N LEU A 33 54.79 -11.52 36.44
CA LEU A 33 53.66 -10.60 36.30
C LEU A 33 53.71 -9.81 34.99
N GLY A 34 54.89 -9.34 34.58
CA GLY A 34 55.09 -8.66 33.30
C GLY A 34 54.78 -9.57 32.11
N VAL A 35 55.20 -10.82 32.15
CA VAL A 35 54.86 -11.84 31.14
C VAL A 35 53.36 -12.13 31.13
N LEU A 36 52.72 -12.27 32.29
CA LEU A 36 51.27 -12.46 32.38
C LEU A 36 50.49 -11.25 31.85
N ALA A 37 50.92 -10.03 32.16
CA ALA A 37 50.30 -8.81 31.67
C ALA A 37 50.42 -8.66 30.14
N LEU A 38 51.53 -9.13 29.55
CA LEU A 38 51.73 -9.16 28.10
C LEU A 38 51.03 -10.35 27.42
N ALA A 39 50.88 -11.48 28.11
CA ALA A 39 50.21 -12.68 27.60
C ALA A 39 48.68 -12.57 27.68
N ALA A 40 48.12 -11.88 28.68
CA ALA A 40 46.68 -11.75 28.87
C ALA A 40 45.93 -11.15 27.66
N PRO A 41 46.40 -10.07 26.99
CA PRO A 41 45.78 -9.57 25.76
C PRO A 41 45.83 -10.60 24.62
N LEU A 42 46.94 -11.33 24.48
CA LEU A 42 47.12 -12.37 23.45
C LEU A 42 46.18 -13.55 23.68
N VAL A 43 46.08 -14.02 24.92
CA VAL A 43 45.14 -15.08 25.32
C VAL A 43 43.69 -14.61 25.17
N PHE A 44 43.38 -13.37 25.52
CA PHE A 44 42.05 -12.80 25.35
C PHE A 44 41.65 -12.71 23.88
N LEU A 45 42.54 -12.23 23.00
CA LEU A 45 42.30 -12.17 21.56
C LEU A 45 42.15 -13.57 20.95
N ALA A 46 42.93 -14.55 21.40
CA ALA A 46 42.84 -15.94 20.95
C ALA A 46 41.56 -16.66 21.45
N ALA A 47 41.10 -16.37 22.67
CA ALA A 47 39.90 -16.97 23.26
C ALA A 47 38.58 -16.30 22.79
N ARG A 48 38.64 -15.05 22.33
CA ARG A 48 37.47 -14.27 21.87
C ARG A 48 36.60 -14.97 20.82
N PRO A 49 37.11 -15.57 19.73
CA PRO A 49 36.26 -16.26 18.74
C PRO A 49 35.54 -17.48 19.33
N ALA A 50 36.21 -18.28 20.16
CA ALA A 50 35.60 -19.42 20.83
C ALA A 50 34.51 -19.01 21.82
N LEU A 51 34.74 -17.93 22.58
CA LEU A 51 33.76 -17.35 23.49
C LEU A 51 32.55 -16.80 22.74
N ASN A 52 32.76 -16.09 21.63
CA ASN A 52 31.67 -15.58 20.80
C ASN A 52 30.85 -16.71 20.18
N HIS A 53 31.49 -17.78 19.68
CA HIS A 53 30.81 -18.95 19.16
C HIS A 53 29.94 -19.64 20.22
N TRP A 54 30.47 -19.78 21.44
CA TRP A 54 29.70 -20.31 22.57
C TRP A 54 28.51 -19.40 22.93
N ARG A 55 28.72 -18.09 23.03
CA ARG A 55 27.65 -17.11 23.31
C ARG A 55 26.57 -17.10 22.23
N HIS A 56 26.97 -17.20 20.96
CA HIS A 56 26.06 -17.28 19.81
C HIS A 56 25.21 -18.55 19.88
N ARG A 57 25.83 -19.73 20.07
CA ARG A 57 25.10 -20.99 20.28
C ARG A 57 24.14 -20.93 21.45
N GLN A 58 24.54 -20.30 22.55
CA GLN A 58 23.67 -20.12 23.71
C GLN A 58 22.47 -19.21 23.40
N ALA A 59 22.69 -18.10 22.69
CA ALA A 59 21.62 -17.19 22.26
C ALA A 59 20.64 -17.89 21.31
N LEU A 60 21.13 -18.70 20.36
CA LEU A 60 20.29 -19.51 19.47
C LEU A 60 19.49 -20.57 20.24
N ALA A 61 20.08 -21.22 21.25
CA ALA A 61 19.39 -22.17 22.10
C ALA A 61 18.27 -21.49 22.93
N GLN A 62 18.48 -20.25 23.39
CA GLN A 62 17.44 -19.46 24.05
C GLN A 62 16.32 -19.09 23.08
N ALA A 63 16.66 -18.63 21.87
CA ALA A 63 15.69 -18.34 20.82
C ALA A 63 14.80 -19.56 20.52
N ALA A 64 15.39 -20.74 20.31
CA ALA A 64 14.64 -21.98 20.05
C ALA A 64 13.65 -22.31 21.17
N ARG A 65 14.01 -22.08 22.44
CA ARG A 65 13.10 -22.29 23.57
C ARG A 65 11.94 -21.30 23.57
N PHE A 66 12.19 -20.03 23.29
CA PHE A 66 11.12 -19.02 23.21
C PHE A 66 10.18 -19.26 22.02
N GLU A 67 10.70 -19.74 20.89
CA GLU A 67 9.90 -20.14 19.73
C GLU A 67 8.96 -21.30 20.06
N GLN A 68 9.45 -22.33 20.77
CA GLN A 68 8.60 -23.43 21.26
C GLN A 68 7.51 -22.98 22.22
N GLN A 69 7.78 -21.95 23.02
CA GLN A 69 6.83 -21.36 23.96
C GLN A 69 5.89 -20.34 23.29
N GLN A 70 6.08 -20.05 22.00
CA GLN A 70 5.40 -18.97 21.26
C GLN A 70 5.57 -17.59 21.92
N ASP A 71 6.64 -17.40 22.70
CA ASP A 71 6.98 -16.10 23.29
C ASP A 71 7.77 -15.27 22.27
N TYR A 72 7.02 -14.69 21.33
CA TYR A 72 7.59 -13.93 20.22
C TYR A 72 8.38 -12.68 20.67
N ARG A 73 8.04 -12.10 21.83
CA ARG A 73 8.75 -10.93 22.35
C ARG A 73 10.16 -11.30 22.77
N ASN A 74 10.31 -12.36 23.56
CA ASN A 74 11.61 -12.81 24.02
C ASN A 74 12.42 -13.51 22.92
N LEU A 75 11.74 -14.17 21.98
CA LEU A 75 12.35 -14.72 20.77
C LEU A 75 13.10 -13.65 19.98
N VAL A 76 12.44 -12.54 19.65
CA VAL A 76 13.04 -11.43 18.88
C VAL A 76 14.27 -10.86 19.59
N LEU A 77 14.21 -10.68 20.92
CA LEU A 77 15.37 -10.21 21.70
C LEU A 77 16.55 -11.19 21.68
N ALA A 78 16.28 -12.49 21.82
CA ALA A 78 17.31 -13.52 21.76
C ALA A 78 17.97 -13.60 20.37
N LEU A 79 17.18 -13.46 19.31
CA LEU A 79 17.67 -13.43 17.93
C LEU A 79 18.47 -12.16 17.62
N HIS A 80 18.05 -10.99 18.12
CA HIS A 80 18.85 -9.75 18.00
C HIS A 80 20.21 -9.89 18.68
N ARG A 81 20.26 -10.51 19.86
CA ARG A 81 21.52 -10.81 20.54
C ARG A 81 22.40 -11.74 19.71
N ALA A 82 21.81 -12.76 19.07
CA ALA A 82 22.55 -13.69 18.23
C ALA A 82 23.23 -12.97 17.04
N VAL A 83 22.50 -12.12 16.30
CA VAL A 83 23.08 -11.36 15.17
C VAL A 83 24.10 -10.30 15.62
N GLN A 84 23.99 -9.75 16.82
CA GLN A 84 25.03 -8.86 17.36
C GLN A 84 26.35 -9.59 17.65
N ILE A 85 26.29 -10.88 17.99
CA ILE A 85 27.48 -11.70 18.28
C ILE A 85 28.13 -12.21 17.00
N ALA A 86 27.32 -12.64 16.02
CA ALA A 86 27.75 -13.16 14.73
C ALA A 86 26.96 -12.46 13.59
N PRO A 87 27.36 -11.24 13.18
CA PRO A 87 26.62 -10.44 12.20
C PRO A 87 26.72 -10.98 10.77
N ASP A 88 27.66 -11.88 10.50
CA ASP A 88 27.93 -12.51 9.22
C ASP A 88 27.20 -13.86 9.02
N ASP A 89 26.48 -14.35 10.04
CA ASP A 89 25.73 -15.59 9.95
C ASP A 89 24.36 -15.41 9.27
N VAL A 90 24.33 -15.74 7.97
CA VAL A 90 23.12 -15.71 7.12
C VAL A 90 21.99 -16.57 7.69
N ALA A 91 22.29 -17.71 8.33
CA ALA A 91 21.24 -18.59 8.86
C ALA A 91 20.51 -17.94 10.04
N THR A 92 21.25 -17.25 10.92
CA THR A 92 20.67 -16.47 12.01
C THR A 92 19.80 -15.32 11.45
N TRP A 93 20.29 -14.58 10.45
CA TRP A 93 19.50 -13.53 9.80
C TRP A 93 18.21 -14.06 9.14
N ARG A 94 18.24 -15.23 8.51
CA ARG A 94 17.03 -15.88 7.96
C ARG A 94 16.02 -16.23 9.05
N TRP A 95 16.46 -16.59 10.25
CA TRP A 95 15.54 -16.85 11.37
C TRP A 95 14.92 -15.55 11.90
N VAL A 96 15.71 -14.49 12.04
CA VAL A 96 15.23 -13.15 12.36
C VAL A 96 14.17 -12.70 11.36
N ALA A 97 14.47 -12.76 10.07
CA ALA A 97 13.58 -12.35 9.00
C ALA A 97 12.24 -13.12 9.02
N ARG A 98 12.28 -14.46 9.11
CA ARG A 98 11.05 -15.29 9.20
C ARG A 98 10.20 -14.95 10.43
N THR A 99 10.84 -14.70 11.57
CA THR A 99 10.15 -14.32 12.80
C THR A 99 9.46 -12.97 12.63
N LEU A 100 10.19 -11.97 12.12
CA LEU A 100 9.66 -10.63 11.91
C LEU A 100 8.59 -10.59 10.80
N ASP A 101 8.72 -11.40 9.76
CA ASP A 101 7.70 -11.60 8.72
C ASP A 101 6.40 -12.15 9.31
N THR A 102 6.50 -13.16 10.18
CA THR A 102 5.33 -13.76 10.87
C THR A 102 4.63 -12.74 11.76
N LEU A 103 5.41 -11.85 12.38
CA LEU A 103 4.88 -10.77 13.22
C LEU A 103 4.43 -9.53 12.44
N GLY A 104 4.70 -9.47 11.13
CA GLY A 104 4.45 -8.29 10.31
C GLY A 104 5.24 -7.05 10.74
N ALA A 105 6.40 -7.23 11.39
CA ALA A 105 7.22 -6.14 11.91
C ALA A 105 8.05 -5.48 10.79
N ALA A 106 8.13 -4.15 10.81
CA ALA A 106 8.86 -3.37 9.79
C ALA A 106 10.36 -3.70 9.72
N ASP A 107 10.97 -4.10 10.85
CA ASP A 107 12.38 -4.50 10.96
C ASP A 107 12.71 -5.73 10.09
N ALA A 108 11.71 -6.47 9.60
CA ALA A 108 11.90 -7.54 8.64
C ALA A 108 12.62 -7.05 7.37
N LEU A 109 12.37 -5.81 6.94
CA LEU A 109 13.04 -5.22 5.78
C LEU A 109 14.57 -5.19 5.98
N VAL A 110 15.02 -4.69 7.14
CA VAL A 110 16.44 -4.60 7.50
C VAL A 110 17.05 -6.00 7.60
N ALA A 111 16.32 -6.97 8.15
CA ALA A 111 16.80 -8.35 8.20
C ALA A 111 17.03 -8.93 6.79
N HIS A 112 16.11 -8.68 5.85
CA HIS A 112 16.26 -9.11 4.46
C HIS A 112 17.40 -8.37 3.73
N GLU A 113 17.63 -7.09 4.00
CA GLU A 113 18.77 -6.33 3.46
C GLU A 113 20.11 -6.96 3.87
N ASN A 114 20.23 -7.35 5.15
CA ASN A 114 21.44 -8.02 5.66
C ASN A 114 21.65 -9.40 5.00
N ILE A 115 20.58 -10.18 4.79
CA ILE A 115 20.68 -11.47 4.08
C ILE A 115 21.21 -11.25 2.65
N VAL A 116 20.67 -10.28 1.92
CA VAL A 116 21.10 -9.99 0.54
C VAL A 116 22.52 -9.42 0.51
N ALA A 117 22.94 -8.63 1.50
CA ALA A 117 24.31 -8.11 1.60
C ALA A 117 25.33 -9.24 1.81
N LEU A 118 25.00 -10.22 2.66
CA LEU A 118 25.87 -11.37 2.97
C LEU A 118 25.84 -12.46 1.90
N ALA A 119 24.71 -12.64 1.24
CA ALA A 119 24.49 -13.62 0.19
C ALA A 119 23.92 -12.95 -1.07
N PRO A 120 24.72 -12.11 -1.76
CA PRO A 120 24.23 -11.37 -2.91
C PRO A 120 23.70 -12.33 -3.98
N GLY A 121 24.32 -13.48 -4.25
CA GLY A 121 23.83 -14.43 -5.26
C GLY A 121 22.47 -15.09 -4.99
N ASP A 122 21.90 -14.98 -3.78
CA ASP A 122 20.67 -15.67 -3.40
C ASP A 122 19.43 -14.96 -3.97
N ALA A 123 18.90 -15.49 -5.07
CA ALA A 123 17.73 -14.94 -5.73
C ALA A 123 16.44 -15.04 -4.88
N HIS A 124 16.35 -16.03 -3.98
CA HIS A 124 15.21 -16.15 -3.07
C HIS A 124 15.25 -15.06 -1.99
N ALA A 125 16.44 -14.81 -1.41
CA ALA A 125 16.63 -13.70 -0.47
C ALA A 125 16.29 -12.34 -1.10
N ARG A 126 16.66 -12.12 -2.36
CA ARG A 126 16.29 -10.91 -3.10
C ARG A 126 14.79 -10.77 -3.34
N ALA A 127 14.12 -11.87 -3.69
CA ALA A 127 12.67 -11.86 -3.85
C ALA A 127 11.97 -11.54 -2.51
N ALA A 128 12.47 -12.09 -1.40
CA ALA A 128 11.97 -11.80 -0.06
C ALA A 128 12.20 -10.33 0.34
N LEU A 129 13.38 -9.77 0.01
CA LEU A 129 13.66 -8.35 0.19
C LEU A 129 12.69 -7.46 -0.60
N ALA A 130 12.47 -7.76 -1.88
CA ALA A 130 11.51 -7.04 -2.71
C ALA A 130 10.08 -7.11 -2.13
N ALA A 131 9.65 -8.29 -1.69
CA ALA A 131 8.33 -8.48 -1.07
C ALA A 131 8.18 -7.69 0.24
N ALA A 132 9.20 -7.72 1.12
CA ALA A 132 9.20 -6.95 2.36
C ALA A 132 9.19 -5.44 2.07
N ALA A 133 9.99 -4.98 1.11
CA ALA A 133 10.05 -3.60 0.69
C ALA A 133 8.70 -3.10 0.17
N LEU A 134 7.99 -3.89 -0.64
CA LEU A 134 6.63 -3.59 -1.10
C LEU A 134 5.64 -3.50 0.06
N ARG A 135 5.67 -4.49 0.97
CA ARG A 135 4.77 -4.56 2.13
C ARG A 135 4.89 -3.33 3.05
N PHE A 136 6.11 -2.82 3.23
CA PHE A 136 6.38 -1.68 4.12
C PHE A 136 6.54 -0.33 3.38
N GLY A 137 6.27 -0.27 2.09
CA GLY A 137 6.23 0.99 1.33
C GLY A 137 7.60 1.60 1.05
N ALA A 138 8.61 0.76 0.80
CA ALA A 138 9.96 1.14 0.37
C ALA A 138 10.16 0.82 -1.14
N PRO A 139 9.56 1.59 -2.07
CA PRO A 139 9.54 1.27 -3.50
C PRO A 139 10.93 1.28 -4.15
N ASP A 140 11.85 2.12 -3.70
CA ASP A 140 13.21 2.18 -4.26
C ASP A 140 14.02 0.92 -3.94
N THR A 141 13.93 0.42 -2.70
CA THR A 141 14.51 -0.87 -2.30
C THR A 141 13.87 -2.02 -3.08
N ALA A 142 12.56 -2.00 -3.27
CA ALA A 142 11.86 -2.99 -4.08
C ALA A 142 12.35 -2.99 -5.53
N ARG A 143 12.48 -1.81 -6.16
CA ARG A 143 12.97 -1.65 -7.54
C ARG A 143 14.40 -2.18 -7.70
N ALA A 144 15.29 -1.83 -6.77
CA ALA A 144 16.67 -2.31 -6.79
C ALA A 144 16.76 -3.85 -6.65
N ALA A 145 15.98 -4.42 -5.73
CA ALA A 145 15.92 -5.87 -5.55
C ALA A 145 15.35 -6.60 -6.80
N LEU A 146 14.34 -6.02 -7.45
CA LEU A 146 13.71 -6.57 -8.65
C LEU A 146 14.62 -6.56 -9.89
N HIS A 147 15.41 -5.50 -10.10
CA HIS A 147 16.30 -5.41 -11.27
C HIS A 147 17.32 -6.55 -11.35
N ALA A 148 17.75 -7.07 -10.19
CA ALA A 148 18.64 -8.23 -10.12
C ALA A 148 17.93 -9.56 -10.47
N LEU A 149 16.61 -9.66 -10.25
CA LEU A 149 15.80 -10.85 -10.54
C LEU A 149 15.37 -10.95 -12.02
N GLU A 150 15.31 -9.82 -12.72
CA GLU A 150 14.78 -9.74 -14.10
C GLU A 150 15.48 -10.70 -15.08
N ARG A 151 16.78 -10.94 -14.85
CA ARG A 151 17.65 -11.75 -15.71
C ARG A 151 17.70 -13.23 -15.33
N ASP A 152 17.07 -13.64 -14.23
CA ASP A 152 17.05 -15.02 -13.78
C ASP A 152 15.78 -15.75 -14.29
N PRO A 153 15.91 -16.70 -15.24
CA PRO A 153 14.76 -17.43 -15.78
C PRO A 153 14.02 -18.25 -14.72
N ALA A 154 14.74 -18.76 -13.70
CA ALA A 154 14.15 -19.57 -12.65
C ALA A 154 13.24 -18.74 -11.72
N GLN A 155 13.51 -17.44 -11.61
CA GLN A 155 12.72 -16.51 -10.82
C GLN A 155 11.75 -15.67 -11.66
N ARG A 156 11.57 -15.98 -12.96
CA ARG A 156 10.74 -15.18 -13.86
C ARG A 156 9.31 -14.99 -13.34
N GLU A 157 8.69 -16.04 -12.82
CA GLU A 157 7.34 -15.95 -12.23
C GLU A 157 7.32 -15.04 -11.00
N ALA A 158 8.26 -15.22 -10.07
CA ALA A 158 8.36 -14.40 -8.85
C ALA A 158 8.65 -12.92 -9.17
N TYR A 159 9.57 -12.67 -10.10
CA TYR A 159 9.86 -11.34 -10.64
C TYR A 159 8.59 -10.68 -11.18
N LEU A 160 7.84 -11.37 -12.06
CA LEU A 160 6.64 -10.79 -12.66
C LEU A 160 5.54 -10.48 -11.63
N ARG A 161 5.36 -11.33 -10.61
CA ARG A 161 4.40 -11.09 -9.51
C ARG A 161 4.77 -9.85 -8.71
N LEU A 162 6.03 -9.74 -8.30
CA LEU A 162 6.53 -8.61 -7.51
C LEU A 162 6.58 -7.31 -8.33
N ALA A 163 6.93 -7.39 -9.62
CA ALA A 163 6.89 -6.25 -10.52
C ALA A 163 5.46 -5.76 -10.77
N ALA A 164 4.48 -6.67 -10.89
CA ALA A 164 3.07 -6.31 -10.94
C ALA A 164 2.60 -5.62 -9.65
N GLU A 165 3.03 -6.10 -8.49
CA GLU A 165 2.69 -5.49 -7.21
C GLU A 165 3.31 -4.10 -7.04
N LEU A 166 4.59 -3.93 -7.42
CA LEU A 166 5.24 -2.63 -7.46
C LEU A 166 4.49 -1.67 -8.38
N ALA A 167 4.25 -2.08 -9.62
CA ALA A 167 3.54 -1.28 -10.61
C ALA A 167 2.15 -0.86 -10.10
N ARG A 168 1.41 -1.79 -9.48
CA ARG A 168 0.11 -1.49 -8.87
C ARG A 168 0.24 -0.50 -7.69
N SER A 169 1.30 -0.59 -6.90
CA SER A 169 1.54 0.32 -5.77
C SER A 169 1.91 1.74 -6.22
N GLU A 170 2.55 1.86 -7.38
CA GLU A 170 2.97 3.13 -8.00
C GLU A 170 1.93 3.70 -8.96
N ASP A 171 0.78 3.02 -9.10
CA ASP A 171 -0.28 3.33 -10.08
C ASP A 171 0.21 3.32 -11.54
N ASP A 172 1.25 2.53 -11.84
CA ASP A 172 1.75 2.24 -13.18
C ASP A 172 0.93 1.12 -13.83
N LEU A 173 -0.31 1.46 -14.23
CA LEU A 173 -1.21 0.55 -14.93
C LEU A 173 -0.61 -0.10 -16.20
N PRO A 174 0.16 0.61 -17.03
CA PRO A 174 0.89 0.02 -18.15
C PRO A 174 1.76 -1.17 -17.76
N ARG A 175 2.68 -0.97 -16.82
CA ARG A 175 3.61 -2.00 -16.38
C ARG A 175 2.88 -3.14 -15.68
N TYR A 176 1.83 -2.83 -14.92
CA TYR A 176 0.98 -3.82 -14.28
C TYR A 176 0.30 -4.74 -15.30
N ALA A 177 -0.25 -4.18 -16.38
CA ALA A 177 -0.90 -4.95 -17.46
C ALA A 177 0.08 -5.86 -18.20
N GLU A 178 1.29 -5.36 -18.51
CA GLU A 178 2.36 -6.15 -19.14
C GLU A 178 2.76 -7.35 -18.27
N CYS A 179 2.95 -7.13 -16.96
CA CYS A 179 3.32 -8.19 -16.03
C CYS A 179 2.21 -9.25 -15.92
N LEU A 180 0.94 -8.84 -15.86
CA LEU A 180 -0.19 -9.77 -15.83
C LEU A 180 -0.35 -10.56 -17.13
N ALA A 181 -0.15 -9.95 -18.29
CA ALA A 181 -0.19 -10.65 -19.57
C ALA A 181 0.91 -11.72 -19.65
N ALA A 182 2.13 -11.39 -19.20
CA ALA A 182 3.23 -12.36 -19.13
C ALA A 182 2.94 -13.48 -18.11
N LEU A 183 2.36 -13.16 -16.95
CA LEU A 183 1.92 -14.15 -15.97
C LEU A 183 0.83 -15.08 -16.51
N ALA A 184 -0.12 -14.54 -17.29
CA ALA A 184 -1.18 -15.32 -17.91
C ALA A 184 -0.64 -16.32 -18.95
N GLN A 185 0.47 -15.99 -19.63
CA GLN A 185 1.15 -16.93 -20.52
C GLN A 185 1.84 -18.07 -19.76
N LEU A 186 2.42 -17.77 -18.58
CA LEU A 186 3.08 -18.79 -17.74
C LEU A 186 2.09 -19.69 -17.01
N ARG A 187 0.94 -19.13 -16.61
CA ARG A 187 -0.10 -19.81 -15.83
C ARG A 187 -1.49 -19.57 -16.47
N PRO A 188 -1.77 -20.20 -17.63
CA PRO A 188 -3.02 -19.98 -18.35
C PRO A 188 -4.26 -20.39 -17.55
N ASP A 189 -4.14 -21.37 -16.65
CA ASP A 189 -5.24 -21.90 -15.87
C ASP A 189 -5.54 -21.09 -14.59
N ASP A 190 -4.65 -20.17 -14.19
CA ASP A 190 -4.81 -19.41 -12.96
C ASP A 190 -5.97 -18.41 -13.10
N ALA A 191 -7.05 -18.70 -12.36
CA ALA A 191 -8.28 -17.91 -12.40
C ALA A 191 -8.10 -16.49 -11.85
N GLU A 192 -7.18 -16.28 -10.89
CA GLU A 192 -6.91 -14.95 -10.31
C GLU A 192 -6.19 -14.06 -11.31
N ILE A 193 -5.17 -14.61 -12.00
CA ILE A 193 -4.45 -13.87 -13.05
C ILE A 193 -5.41 -13.52 -14.19
N ARG A 194 -6.22 -14.49 -14.65
CA ARG A 194 -7.24 -14.25 -15.68
C ARG A 194 -8.26 -13.20 -15.25
N PHE A 195 -8.74 -13.25 -14.01
CA PHE A 195 -9.68 -12.25 -13.48
C PHE A 195 -9.05 -10.84 -13.46
N ASN A 196 -7.82 -10.72 -12.98
CA ASN A 196 -7.13 -9.43 -12.88
C ASN A 196 -6.87 -8.82 -14.26
N LEU A 197 -6.41 -9.63 -15.23
CA LEU A 197 -6.20 -9.20 -16.61
C LEU A 197 -7.52 -8.80 -17.28
N ALA A 198 -8.57 -9.61 -17.14
CA ALA A 198 -9.88 -9.32 -17.71
C ALA A 198 -10.51 -8.03 -17.12
N THR A 199 -10.28 -7.77 -15.83
CA THR A 199 -10.72 -6.52 -15.18
C THR A 199 -9.99 -5.30 -15.72
N LEU A 200 -8.68 -5.42 -16.00
CA LEU A 200 -7.91 -4.37 -16.66
C LEU A 200 -8.42 -4.10 -18.06
N ASP A 201 -8.61 -5.14 -18.87
CA ASP A 201 -9.13 -5.03 -20.24
C ASP A 201 -10.53 -4.42 -20.28
N LEU A 202 -11.37 -4.75 -19.29
CA LEU A 202 -12.70 -4.15 -19.10
C LEU A 202 -12.64 -2.65 -18.78
N ALA A 203 -11.60 -2.21 -18.07
CA ALA A 203 -11.37 -0.80 -17.74
C ALA A 203 -10.72 0.00 -18.88
N GLN A 204 -10.21 -0.66 -19.94
CA GLN A 204 -9.58 0.01 -21.07
C GLN A 204 -10.56 0.82 -21.92
N VAL A 205 -10.04 1.81 -22.65
CA VAL A 205 -10.84 2.64 -23.55
C VAL A 205 -11.07 2.02 -24.93
N SER A 206 -10.22 1.09 -25.36
CA SER A 206 -10.45 0.38 -26.63
C SER A 206 -11.67 -0.53 -26.53
N ALA A 207 -12.67 -0.32 -27.40
CA ALA A 207 -13.89 -1.14 -27.43
C ALA A 207 -13.60 -2.64 -27.64
N ALA A 208 -12.57 -2.97 -28.44
CA ALA A 208 -12.11 -4.33 -28.64
C ALA A 208 -11.62 -4.99 -27.34
N ARG A 209 -10.72 -4.34 -26.58
CA ARG A 209 -10.27 -4.89 -25.29
C ARG A 209 -11.38 -4.94 -24.26
N ARG A 210 -12.29 -3.95 -24.18
CA ARG A 210 -13.45 -4.05 -23.29
C ARG A 210 -14.32 -5.27 -23.60
N THR A 211 -14.54 -5.53 -24.88
CA THR A 211 -15.34 -6.68 -25.33
C THR A 211 -14.64 -7.99 -24.98
N SER A 212 -13.32 -8.07 -25.18
CA SER A 212 -12.51 -9.22 -24.80
C SER A 212 -12.49 -9.44 -23.28
N GLY A 213 -12.24 -8.39 -22.49
CA GLY A 213 -12.27 -8.44 -21.02
C GLY A 213 -13.63 -8.86 -20.47
N ARG A 214 -14.73 -8.38 -21.07
CA ARG A 214 -16.09 -8.82 -20.72
C ARG A 214 -16.29 -10.31 -20.99
N ALA A 215 -15.94 -10.78 -22.18
CA ALA A 215 -16.06 -12.20 -22.53
C ALA A 215 -15.22 -13.10 -21.61
N ALA A 216 -14.01 -12.65 -21.24
CA ALA A 216 -13.17 -13.34 -20.28
C ALA A 216 -13.80 -13.40 -18.87
N LEU A 217 -14.38 -12.30 -18.38
CA LEU A 217 -15.11 -12.31 -17.10
C LEU A 217 -16.37 -13.19 -17.14
N GLU A 218 -17.11 -13.22 -18.25
CA GLU A 218 -18.28 -14.09 -18.42
C GLU A 218 -17.88 -15.58 -18.38
N ALA A 219 -16.74 -15.95 -18.96
CA ALA A 219 -16.21 -17.31 -18.86
C ALA A 219 -15.82 -17.68 -17.42
N LEU A 220 -15.29 -16.72 -16.65
CA LEU A 220 -14.91 -16.91 -15.25
C LEU A 220 -16.09 -17.03 -14.29
N LEU A 221 -17.34 -16.77 -14.72
CA LEU A 221 -18.54 -17.03 -13.91
C LEU A 221 -18.69 -18.52 -13.55
N ALA A 222 -18.13 -19.42 -14.35
CA ALA A 222 -18.16 -20.86 -14.08
C ALA A 222 -17.24 -21.24 -12.90
N ASP A 223 -16.14 -20.54 -12.68
CA ASP A 223 -15.13 -20.88 -11.66
C ASP A 223 -15.54 -20.37 -10.26
N PRO A 224 -15.81 -21.25 -9.28
CA PRO A 224 -16.26 -20.84 -7.94
C PRO A 224 -15.30 -19.88 -7.21
N ARG A 225 -14.00 -19.91 -7.52
CA ARG A 225 -12.98 -19.12 -6.82
C ARG A 225 -13.07 -17.62 -7.15
N VAL A 226 -13.53 -17.28 -8.35
CA VAL A 226 -13.60 -15.89 -8.84
C VAL A 226 -15.00 -15.47 -9.29
N ARG A 227 -15.97 -16.40 -9.33
CA ARG A 227 -17.35 -16.19 -9.79
C ARG A 227 -17.99 -14.92 -9.24
N VAL A 228 -17.96 -14.72 -7.92
CA VAL A 228 -18.59 -13.55 -7.28
C VAL A 228 -17.91 -12.26 -7.72
N ARG A 229 -16.57 -12.24 -7.73
CA ARG A 229 -15.79 -11.08 -8.19
C ARG A 229 -16.04 -10.76 -9.66
N ALA A 230 -16.11 -11.77 -10.51
CA ALA A 230 -16.42 -11.63 -11.94
C ALA A 230 -17.83 -11.05 -12.15
N ALA A 231 -18.84 -11.60 -11.47
CA ALA A 231 -20.22 -11.12 -11.54
C ALA A 231 -20.35 -9.66 -11.10
N LEU A 232 -19.77 -9.29 -9.95
CA LEU A 232 -19.78 -7.91 -9.46
C LEU A 232 -19.00 -6.95 -10.37
N GLY A 233 -17.92 -7.42 -11.00
CA GLY A 233 -17.16 -6.66 -12.00
C GLY A 233 -17.99 -6.32 -13.24
N LEU A 234 -18.68 -7.33 -13.80
CA LEU A 234 -19.59 -7.17 -14.94
C LEU A 234 -20.75 -6.22 -14.62
N LEU A 235 -21.41 -6.41 -13.46
CA LEU A 235 -22.51 -5.54 -13.03
C LEU A 235 -22.06 -4.09 -12.86
N ARG A 236 -20.87 -3.87 -12.29
CA ARG A 236 -20.30 -2.52 -12.12
C ARG A 236 -20.00 -1.87 -13.47
N GLN A 237 -19.50 -2.63 -14.45
CA GLN A 237 -19.25 -2.11 -15.78
C GLN A 237 -20.54 -1.77 -16.52
N ALA A 238 -21.55 -2.63 -16.48
CA ALA A 238 -22.87 -2.34 -17.05
C ALA A 238 -23.49 -1.08 -16.42
N ALA A 239 -23.42 -0.95 -15.08
CA ALA A 239 -23.92 0.22 -14.37
C ALA A 239 -23.20 1.52 -14.77
N ARG A 240 -21.87 1.47 -15.00
CA ARG A 240 -21.10 2.64 -15.46
C ARG A 240 -21.50 3.09 -16.86
N GLN A 241 -21.81 2.16 -17.76
CA GLN A 241 -22.20 2.48 -19.14
C GLN A 241 -23.65 2.96 -19.27
N ARG A 242 -24.48 2.75 -18.24
CA ARG A 242 -25.91 3.09 -18.24
C ARG A 242 -26.68 2.51 -19.43
N ASP A 243 -26.21 1.36 -19.93
CA ASP A 243 -26.82 0.63 -21.04
C ASP A 243 -27.70 -0.50 -20.48
N ALA A 244 -29.01 -0.35 -20.65
CA ALA A 244 -29.99 -1.31 -20.15
C ALA A 244 -29.93 -2.66 -20.88
N ALA A 245 -29.61 -2.67 -22.17
CA ALA A 245 -29.49 -3.91 -22.94
C ALA A 245 -28.28 -4.71 -22.48
N LEU A 246 -27.16 -4.02 -22.24
CA LEU A 246 -25.96 -4.62 -21.67
C LEU A 246 -26.19 -5.15 -20.25
N ALA A 247 -26.87 -4.38 -19.40
CA ALA A 247 -27.22 -4.83 -18.06
C ALA A 247 -28.06 -6.12 -18.11
N GLY A 248 -29.04 -6.18 -19.02
CA GLY A 248 -29.85 -7.38 -19.25
C GLY A 248 -29.02 -8.59 -19.69
N SER A 249 -28.08 -8.41 -20.62
CA SER A 249 -27.21 -9.51 -21.08
C SER A 249 -26.28 -10.02 -19.97
N VAL A 250 -25.70 -9.11 -19.17
CA VAL A 250 -24.86 -9.45 -18.03
C VAL A 250 -25.64 -10.23 -16.97
N VAL A 251 -26.84 -9.76 -16.62
CA VAL A 251 -27.70 -10.45 -15.64
C VAL A 251 -28.04 -11.86 -16.12
N ARG A 252 -28.41 -12.01 -17.40
CA ARG A 252 -28.68 -13.32 -17.99
C ARG A 252 -27.46 -14.24 -17.92
N ALA A 253 -26.28 -13.75 -18.30
CA ALA A 253 -25.04 -14.53 -18.24
C ALA A 253 -24.72 -15.01 -16.82
N ILE A 254 -24.93 -14.17 -15.79
CA ILE A 254 -24.76 -14.53 -14.39
C ILE A 254 -25.75 -15.64 -13.99
N LEU A 255 -27.04 -15.49 -14.31
CA LEU A 255 -28.06 -16.48 -13.96
C LEU A 255 -27.78 -17.84 -14.61
N GLU A 256 -27.40 -17.85 -15.89
CA GLU A 256 -27.16 -19.09 -16.65
C GLU A 256 -25.86 -19.77 -16.23
N ARG A 257 -24.76 -19.02 -16.10
CA ARG A 257 -23.42 -19.60 -15.88
C ARG A 257 -23.05 -19.77 -14.41
N ALA A 258 -23.49 -18.86 -13.54
CA ALA A 258 -23.23 -18.94 -12.10
C ALA A 258 -24.39 -19.57 -11.33
N GLY A 259 -25.63 -19.35 -11.78
CA GLY A 259 -26.85 -19.89 -11.15
C GLY A 259 -27.35 -21.21 -11.73
N GLY A 260 -27.00 -21.54 -12.98
CA GLY A 260 -27.53 -22.71 -13.69
C GLY A 260 -29.02 -22.58 -14.05
N THR A 261 -29.58 -21.38 -14.00
CA THR A 261 -31.00 -21.10 -14.21
C THR A 261 -31.21 -20.11 -15.34
N ALA A 262 -32.23 -20.33 -16.16
CA ALA A 262 -32.62 -19.35 -17.18
C ALA A 262 -33.10 -18.04 -16.54
N ALA A 263 -32.86 -16.92 -17.22
CA ALA A 263 -33.37 -15.63 -16.78
C ALA A 263 -34.91 -15.63 -16.78
N PRO A 264 -35.57 -15.18 -15.68
CA PRO A 264 -37.03 -15.13 -15.63
C PRO A 264 -37.59 -14.09 -16.61
N ALA A 265 -38.84 -14.27 -17.05
CA ALA A 265 -39.51 -13.33 -17.95
C ALA A 265 -39.90 -12.00 -17.26
N GLY A 266 -39.95 -11.97 -15.93
CA GLY A 266 -40.24 -10.79 -15.11
C GLY A 266 -38.99 -10.12 -14.54
N ASP A 267 -39.12 -9.51 -13.36
CA ASP A 267 -37.98 -8.89 -12.67
C ASP A 267 -36.91 -9.94 -12.34
N PRO A 268 -35.69 -9.83 -12.92
CA PRO A 268 -34.62 -10.79 -12.66
C PRO A 268 -33.93 -10.56 -11.31
N TRP A 269 -34.27 -9.47 -10.60
CA TRP A 269 -33.59 -9.09 -9.37
C TRP A 269 -33.58 -10.21 -8.29
N PRO A 270 -34.72 -10.84 -7.91
CA PRO A 270 -34.71 -11.85 -6.86
C PRO A 270 -33.85 -13.08 -7.23
N ALA A 271 -33.89 -13.48 -8.50
CA ALA A 271 -33.08 -14.58 -9.01
C ALA A 271 -31.58 -14.24 -9.02
N LEU A 272 -31.24 -13.00 -9.42
CA LEU A 272 -29.86 -12.52 -9.43
C LEU A 272 -29.31 -12.47 -8.01
N LEU A 273 -30.04 -11.85 -7.09
CA LEU A 273 -29.63 -11.73 -5.69
C LEU A 273 -29.43 -13.11 -5.07
N GLY A 274 -30.41 -14.00 -5.18
CA GLY A 274 -30.30 -15.35 -4.63
C GLY A 274 -29.13 -16.15 -5.24
N THR A 275 -28.79 -15.90 -6.51
CA THR A 275 -27.61 -16.51 -7.15
C THR A 275 -26.31 -15.99 -6.55
N LEU A 276 -26.17 -14.68 -6.37
CA LEU A 276 -24.99 -14.06 -5.77
C LEU A 276 -24.82 -14.45 -4.30
N GLU A 277 -25.90 -14.44 -3.52
CA GLU A 277 -25.91 -14.81 -2.11
C GLU A 277 -25.47 -16.26 -1.90
N ARG A 278 -26.02 -17.20 -2.69
CA ARG A 278 -25.62 -18.62 -2.64
C ARG A 278 -24.17 -18.81 -3.07
N ALA A 279 -23.74 -18.16 -4.15
CA ALA A 279 -22.36 -18.24 -4.61
C ALA A 279 -21.39 -17.72 -3.55
N ALA A 280 -21.69 -16.57 -2.94
CA ALA A 280 -20.88 -15.99 -1.87
C ALA A 280 -20.82 -16.87 -0.62
N ALA A 281 -21.97 -17.40 -0.18
CA ALA A 281 -22.03 -18.30 0.97
C ALA A 281 -21.24 -19.60 0.75
N ALA A 282 -21.14 -20.09 -0.50
CA ALA A 282 -20.37 -21.27 -0.86
C ALA A 282 -18.85 -21.00 -0.99
N SER A 283 -18.46 -19.79 -1.44
CA SER A 283 -17.05 -19.44 -1.68
C SER A 283 -16.30 -18.97 -0.43
N GLY A 284 -16.99 -18.40 0.55
CA GLY A 284 -16.42 -18.01 1.84
C GLY A 284 -16.70 -16.57 2.26
N GLU A 285 -16.19 -16.17 3.42
CA GLU A 285 -16.59 -14.96 4.13
C GLU A 285 -16.13 -13.67 3.43
N ALA A 286 -15.04 -13.74 2.67
CA ALA A 286 -14.60 -12.62 1.84
C ALA A 286 -15.59 -12.27 0.73
N ASP A 287 -16.22 -13.28 0.10
CA ASP A 287 -17.23 -13.05 -0.94
C ASP A 287 -18.58 -12.64 -0.36
N ILE A 288 -18.94 -13.16 0.82
CA ILE A 288 -20.09 -12.67 1.60
C ILE A 288 -19.96 -11.16 1.80
N ALA A 289 -18.79 -10.72 2.29
CA ALA A 289 -18.54 -9.30 2.53
C ALA A 289 -18.60 -8.47 1.24
N ARG A 290 -18.11 -8.98 0.11
CA ARG A 290 -18.14 -8.28 -1.19
C ARG A 290 -19.57 -8.08 -1.72
N VAL A 291 -20.42 -9.10 -1.64
CA VAL A 291 -21.82 -8.97 -2.08
C VAL A 291 -22.56 -7.98 -1.18
N ALA A 292 -22.38 -8.09 0.14
CA ALA A 292 -22.97 -7.17 1.11
C ALA A 292 -22.51 -5.72 0.87
N GLN A 293 -21.22 -5.53 0.57
CA GLN A 293 -20.67 -4.22 0.20
C GLN A 293 -21.29 -3.67 -1.07
N TRP A 294 -21.40 -4.50 -2.12
CA TRP A 294 -22.04 -4.09 -3.37
C TRP A 294 -23.49 -3.66 -3.14
N LEU A 295 -24.29 -4.41 -2.37
CA LEU A 295 -25.65 -4.00 -2.00
C LEU A 295 -25.67 -2.64 -1.29
N GLY A 296 -24.72 -2.39 -0.40
CA GLY A 296 -24.53 -1.07 0.23
C GLY A 296 -24.21 0.05 -0.76
N THR A 297 -23.46 -0.23 -1.82
CA THR A 297 -23.15 0.77 -2.87
C THR A 297 -24.37 1.15 -3.70
N ILE A 298 -25.27 0.21 -3.96
CA ILE A 298 -26.53 0.44 -4.67
C ILE A 298 -27.69 0.84 -3.72
N ARG A 299 -27.35 1.30 -2.50
CA ARG A 299 -28.29 1.83 -1.48
C ARG A 299 -29.28 0.80 -0.91
N ARG A 300 -28.94 -0.49 -0.94
CA ARG A 300 -29.76 -1.59 -0.40
C ARG A 300 -29.23 -2.14 0.92
N SER A 301 -28.76 -1.25 1.80
CA SER A 301 -28.10 -1.64 3.05
C SER A 301 -28.99 -2.48 3.98
N ARG A 302 -30.29 -2.18 4.07
CA ARG A 302 -31.23 -2.94 4.92
C ARG A 302 -31.46 -4.37 4.43
N GLU A 303 -31.55 -4.56 3.12
CA GLU A 303 -31.69 -5.89 2.51
C GLU A 303 -30.40 -6.71 2.72
N ALA A 304 -29.23 -6.09 2.53
CA ALA A 304 -27.95 -6.73 2.82
C ALA A 304 -27.85 -7.17 4.29
N LEU A 305 -28.26 -6.31 5.22
CA LEU A 305 -28.28 -6.64 6.66
C LEU A 305 -29.22 -7.80 6.97
N ALA A 306 -30.42 -7.83 6.38
CA ALA A 306 -31.37 -8.93 6.55
C ALA A 306 -30.81 -10.26 6.02
N TRP A 307 -30.13 -10.23 4.87
CA TRP A 307 -29.42 -11.40 4.35
C TRP A 307 -28.31 -11.86 5.30
N LEU A 308 -27.47 -10.94 5.78
CA LEU A 308 -26.40 -11.26 6.72
C LEU A 308 -26.92 -11.88 8.01
N ASP A 309 -28.07 -11.43 8.52
CA ASP A 309 -28.72 -11.98 9.72
C ASP A 309 -29.12 -13.45 9.56
N GLY A 310 -29.43 -13.89 8.33
CA GLY A 310 -29.78 -15.27 8.00
C GLY A 310 -28.59 -16.23 7.88
N LEU A 311 -27.35 -15.72 7.94
CA LEU A 311 -26.15 -16.54 7.80
C LEU A 311 -25.79 -17.29 9.10
N PRO A 312 -25.06 -18.42 9.01
CA PRO A 312 -24.54 -19.13 10.18
C PRO A 312 -23.74 -18.21 11.11
N ALA A 313 -23.82 -18.46 12.43
CA ALA A 313 -23.16 -17.62 13.43
C ALA A 313 -21.64 -17.50 13.21
N ALA A 314 -20.99 -18.58 12.75
CA ALA A 314 -19.58 -18.57 12.41
C ALA A 314 -19.24 -17.58 11.28
N ALA A 315 -20.03 -17.57 10.19
CA ALA A 315 -19.85 -16.65 9.08
C ALA A 315 -20.12 -15.19 9.50
N ARG A 316 -21.17 -14.94 10.29
CA ARG A 316 -21.44 -13.61 10.86
C ARG A 316 -20.32 -13.12 11.79
N ALA A 317 -19.66 -14.04 12.48
CA ALA A 317 -18.54 -13.75 13.34
C ALA A 317 -17.21 -13.55 12.57
N ALA A 318 -17.16 -13.77 11.26
CA ALA A 318 -15.92 -13.52 10.53
C ALA A 318 -15.61 -12.01 10.51
N PRO A 319 -14.34 -11.59 10.72
CA PRO A 319 -13.98 -10.17 10.78
C PRO A 319 -14.42 -9.35 9.57
N ALA A 320 -14.28 -9.89 8.36
CA ALA A 320 -14.71 -9.22 7.13
C ALA A 320 -16.23 -8.99 7.06
N VAL A 321 -17.03 -9.95 7.58
CA VAL A 321 -18.49 -9.86 7.60
C VAL A 321 -18.96 -8.90 8.68
N ARG A 322 -18.33 -8.90 9.86
CA ARG A 322 -18.63 -7.90 10.92
C ARG A 322 -18.30 -6.48 10.46
N ASP A 323 -17.15 -6.29 9.80
CA ASP A 323 -16.72 -4.99 9.30
C ASP A 323 -17.75 -4.39 8.33
N ILE A 324 -18.20 -5.19 7.35
CA ILE A 324 -19.19 -4.71 6.38
C ILE A 324 -20.58 -4.54 7.01
N ALA A 325 -20.97 -5.41 7.94
CA ALA A 325 -22.23 -5.26 8.67
C ALA A 325 -22.28 -3.93 9.43
N ALA A 326 -21.17 -3.51 10.04
CA ALA A 326 -21.07 -2.22 10.71
C ALA A 326 -21.17 -1.06 9.72
N GLU A 327 -20.52 -1.14 8.54
CA GLU A 327 -20.69 -0.11 7.51
C GLU A 327 -22.14 0.00 7.02
N LEU A 328 -22.81 -1.13 6.80
CA LEU A 328 -24.18 -1.17 6.33
C LEU A 328 -25.16 -0.63 7.38
N ALA A 329 -24.94 -0.96 8.67
CA ALA A 329 -25.70 -0.42 9.79
C ALA A 329 -25.54 1.11 9.87
N ALA A 330 -24.30 1.62 9.74
CA ALA A 330 -24.04 3.06 9.69
C ALA A 330 -24.74 3.75 8.52
N ARG A 331 -24.70 3.17 7.31
CA ARG A 331 -25.40 3.69 6.11
C ARG A 331 -26.91 3.65 6.23
N ALA A 332 -27.45 2.69 6.97
CA ALA A 332 -28.88 2.50 7.18
C ALA A 332 -29.44 3.32 8.37
N ASP A 333 -28.56 4.03 9.09
CA ASP A 333 -28.85 4.71 10.35
C ASP A 333 -29.41 3.77 11.44
N ASP A 334 -29.05 2.48 11.40
CA ASP A 334 -29.35 1.50 12.45
C ASP A 334 -28.31 1.60 13.57
N LEU A 335 -28.42 2.66 14.37
CA LEU A 335 -27.47 3.00 15.43
C LEU A 335 -27.35 1.91 16.51
N PRO A 336 -28.44 1.27 16.99
CA PRO A 336 -28.33 0.18 17.97
C PRO A 336 -27.54 -1.02 17.44
N ARG A 337 -27.80 -1.43 16.19
CA ARG A 337 -27.04 -2.52 15.57
C ARG A 337 -25.58 -2.15 15.38
N LEU A 338 -25.31 -0.92 14.96
CA LEU A 338 -23.95 -0.41 14.82
C LEU A 338 -23.20 -0.43 16.15
N ASP A 339 -23.81 0.04 17.24
CA ASP A 339 -23.20 0.03 18.58
C ASP A 339 -22.81 -1.40 19.01
N ALA A 340 -23.72 -2.36 18.84
CA ALA A 340 -23.47 -3.76 19.16
C ALA A 340 -22.31 -4.36 18.34
N LEU A 341 -22.22 -4.03 17.04
CA LEU A 341 -21.14 -4.51 16.17
C LEU A 341 -19.79 -3.87 16.53
N LEU A 342 -19.78 -2.59 16.89
CA LEU A 342 -18.58 -1.89 17.34
C LEU A 342 -18.08 -2.45 18.67
N ALA A 343 -18.99 -2.72 19.63
CA ALA A 343 -18.66 -3.39 20.88
C ALA A 343 -18.13 -4.82 20.67
N ALA A 344 -18.60 -5.51 19.62
CA ALA A 344 -18.09 -6.82 19.20
C ALA A 344 -16.76 -6.76 18.42
N GLY A 345 -16.14 -5.57 18.33
CA GLY A 345 -14.82 -5.38 17.73
C GLY A 345 -14.80 -5.33 16.20
N ALA A 346 -15.92 -4.96 15.55
CA ALA A 346 -15.98 -4.88 14.08
C ALA A 346 -14.86 -4.04 13.46
N TRP A 347 -14.41 -2.98 14.14
CA TRP A 347 -13.34 -2.09 13.67
C TRP A 347 -12.06 -2.18 14.49
N GLY A 348 -11.88 -3.29 15.23
CA GLY A 348 -10.72 -3.52 16.08
C GLY A 348 -10.73 -2.69 17.36
N ASP A 349 -9.54 -2.40 17.88
CA ASP A 349 -9.34 -1.66 19.12
C ASP A 349 -9.56 -0.16 18.90
N VAL A 350 -10.78 0.29 19.20
CA VAL A 350 -11.22 1.68 19.08
C VAL A 350 -11.81 2.12 20.41
N GLN A 351 -11.39 3.29 20.90
CA GLN A 351 -11.93 3.85 22.13
C GLN A 351 -13.46 3.97 22.10
N SER A 352 -14.13 3.26 23.00
CA SER A 352 -15.58 3.11 22.98
C SER A 352 -16.31 4.42 23.31
N GLU A 353 -15.71 5.30 24.11
CA GLU A 353 -16.24 6.64 24.44
C GLU A 353 -16.36 7.51 23.18
N SER A 354 -15.35 7.46 22.31
CA SER A 354 -15.35 8.21 21.06
C SER A 354 -16.48 7.74 20.12
N LEU A 355 -16.63 6.43 19.97
CA LEU A 355 -17.68 5.84 19.13
C LEU A 355 -19.08 6.11 19.69
N ARG A 356 -19.30 5.95 21.00
CA ARG A 356 -20.57 6.27 21.66
C ARG A 356 -20.95 7.74 21.48
N ALA A 357 -20.01 8.66 21.65
CA ALA A 357 -20.25 10.09 21.42
C ALA A 357 -20.60 10.38 19.95
N ALA A 358 -19.94 9.72 18.99
CA ALA A 358 -20.25 9.87 17.57
C ALA A 358 -21.65 9.34 17.19
N LEU A 359 -22.07 8.20 17.75
CA LEU A 359 -23.41 7.66 17.58
C LEU A 359 -24.48 8.59 18.17
N ALA A 360 -24.22 9.13 19.37
CA ALA A 360 -25.11 10.10 20.00
C ALA A 360 -25.19 11.43 19.23
N ALA A 361 -24.09 11.86 18.59
CA ALA A 361 -24.09 12.99 17.66
C ALA A 361 -24.96 12.72 16.43
N ARG A 362 -24.87 11.51 15.84
CA ARG A 362 -25.72 11.13 14.70
C ARG A 362 -27.20 11.07 15.10
N ALA A 363 -27.52 10.51 16.26
CA ALA A 363 -28.88 10.47 16.79
C ALA A 363 -29.48 11.89 16.95
N ASP A 364 -28.71 12.84 17.48
CA ASP A 364 -29.13 14.24 17.58
C ASP A 364 -29.36 14.89 16.21
N ARG A 365 -28.52 14.61 15.20
CA ARG A 365 -28.72 15.13 13.85
C ARG A 365 -30.01 14.60 13.23
N LEU A 366 -30.29 13.31 13.39
CA LEU A 366 -31.53 12.70 12.91
C LEU A 366 -32.76 13.29 13.63
N ALA A 367 -32.61 13.66 14.90
CA ALA A 367 -33.61 14.39 15.68
C ALA A 367 -33.61 15.91 15.43
N GLN A 368 -32.85 16.42 14.45
CA GLN A 368 -32.72 17.84 14.09
C GLN A 368 -32.19 18.76 15.21
N ARG A 369 -31.43 18.20 16.17
CA ARG A 369 -30.79 18.91 17.28
C ARG A 369 -29.35 19.30 16.94
N SER A 370 -29.17 20.16 15.94
CA SER A 370 -27.86 20.47 15.34
C SER A 370 -26.80 20.96 16.33
N GLY A 371 -27.19 21.76 17.35
CA GLY A 371 -26.27 22.23 18.38
C GLY A 371 -25.72 21.10 19.24
N ALA A 372 -26.61 20.26 19.79
CA ALA A 372 -26.22 19.11 20.60
C ALA A 372 -25.41 18.08 19.80
N ALA A 373 -25.79 17.87 18.53
CA ALA A 373 -25.03 17.04 17.61
C ALA A 373 -23.59 17.51 17.41
N LEU A 374 -23.38 18.81 17.23
CA LEU A 374 -22.04 19.37 17.08
C LEU A 374 -21.23 19.19 18.37
N THR A 375 -21.81 19.48 19.52
CA THR A 375 -21.15 19.28 20.82
C THR A 375 -20.69 17.83 21.01
N ARG A 376 -21.58 16.86 20.77
CA ARG A 376 -21.25 15.43 20.90
C ARG A 376 -20.21 14.97 19.88
N TRP A 377 -20.22 15.53 18.67
CA TRP A 377 -19.18 15.25 17.69
C TRP A 377 -17.80 15.76 18.14
N LEU A 378 -17.74 16.97 18.70
CA LEU A 378 -16.50 17.52 19.25
C LEU A 378 -16.00 16.71 20.45
N GLU A 379 -16.89 16.19 21.29
CA GLU A 379 -16.54 15.25 22.34
C GLU A 379 -15.94 13.95 21.78
N ALA A 380 -16.57 13.37 20.75
CA ALA A 380 -16.04 12.19 20.07
C ALA A 380 -14.62 12.40 19.55
N MET A 381 -14.38 13.57 18.94
CA MET A 381 -13.06 14.01 18.46
C MET A 381 -12.05 14.17 19.59
N ARG A 382 -12.45 14.74 20.73
CA ARG A 382 -11.58 14.89 21.90
C ARG A 382 -11.14 13.54 22.47
N PHE A 383 -12.06 12.57 22.58
CA PHE A 383 -11.68 11.22 23.00
C PHE A 383 -10.70 10.58 21.99
N ALA A 384 -10.94 10.76 20.69
CA ALA A 384 -10.09 10.19 19.65
C ALA A 384 -8.72 10.87 19.49
N GLU A 385 -8.44 12.00 20.14
CA GLU A 385 -7.31 12.89 19.81
C GLU A 385 -5.94 12.19 19.72
N GLN A 386 -5.70 11.24 20.62
CA GLN A 386 -4.44 10.50 20.70
C GLN A 386 -4.49 9.09 20.08
N SER A 387 -5.62 8.71 19.49
CA SER A 387 -5.84 7.37 18.91
C SER A 387 -5.98 7.44 17.39
N PRO A 388 -4.96 7.03 16.62
CA PRO A 388 -5.06 6.95 15.16
C PRO A 388 -6.21 6.05 14.69
N GLY A 389 -6.49 4.97 15.43
CA GLY A 389 -7.59 4.04 15.14
C GLY A 389 -8.95 4.70 15.30
N SER A 390 -9.15 5.46 16.40
CA SER A 390 -10.39 6.20 16.64
C SER A 390 -10.60 7.33 15.65
N LEU A 391 -9.56 8.09 15.31
CA LEU A 391 -9.68 9.14 14.28
C LEU A 391 -10.06 8.56 12.91
N ARG A 392 -9.51 7.39 12.55
CA ARG A 392 -9.90 6.68 11.32
C ARG A 392 -11.35 6.21 11.37
N ALA A 393 -11.80 5.68 12.51
CA ALA A 393 -13.19 5.25 12.70
C ALA A 393 -14.17 6.43 12.59
N LEU A 394 -13.85 7.58 13.19
CA LEU A 394 -14.65 8.80 13.07
C LEU A 394 -14.70 9.31 11.62
N ALA A 395 -13.57 9.36 10.92
CA ALA A 395 -13.53 9.74 9.51
C ALA A 395 -14.40 8.79 8.65
N ARG A 396 -14.35 7.48 8.93
CA ARG A 396 -15.19 6.47 8.27
C ARG A 396 -16.68 6.71 8.54
N LEU A 397 -17.10 6.93 9.78
CA LEU A 397 -18.49 7.24 10.13
C LEU A 397 -18.97 8.50 9.42
N ALA A 398 -18.17 9.57 9.48
CA ALA A 398 -18.48 10.82 8.80
C ALA A 398 -18.65 10.60 7.28
N ARG A 399 -17.80 9.79 6.65
CA ARG A 399 -17.95 9.41 5.23
C ARG A 399 -19.22 8.62 4.95
N LEU A 400 -19.55 7.63 5.78
CA LEU A 400 -20.76 6.82 5.60
C LEU A 400 -22.04 7.64 5.78
N TRP A 401 -22.00 8.64 6.66
CA TRP A 401 -23.08 9.60 6.90
C TRP A 401 -23.08 10.84 6.00
N GLN A 402 -22.12 10.93 5.07
CA GLN A 402 -21.93 12.06 4.16
C GLN A 402 -21.71 13.41 4.89
N ASP A 403 -21.07 13.36 6.07
CA ASP A 403 -20.64 14.52 6.84
C ASP A 403 -19.22 14.94 6.44
N ASP A 404 -19.11 15.77 5.41
CA ASP A 404 -17.83 16.26 4.92
C ASP A 404 -17.02 17.04 5.96
N SER A 405 -17.69 17.77 6.86
CA SER A 405 -17.00 18.52 7.93
C SER A 405 -16.36 17.57 8.94
N GLY A 406 -17.10 16.54 9.36
CA GLY A 406 -16.59 15.47 10.21
C GLY A 406 -15.42 14.72 9.58
N ARG A 407 -15.50 14.41 8.28
CA ARG A 407 -14.40 13.76 7.54
C ARG A 407 -13.14 14.61 7.54
N GLU A 408 -13.27 15.90 7.19
CA GLU A 408 -12.16 16.83 7.09
C GLU A 408 -11.48 17.03 8.45
N THR A 409 -12.26 17.21 9.51
CA THR A 409 -11.75 17.44 10.86
C THR A 409 -11.03 16.20 11.42
N ALA A 410 -11.60 15.00 11.23
CA ALA A 410 -10.97 13.75 11.65
C ALA A 410 -9.66 13.46 10.90
N ALA A 411 -9.64 13.65 9.57
CA ALA A 411 -8.44 13.43 8.78
C ALA A 411 -7.34 14.46 9.09
N LYS A 412 -7.68 15.75 9.28
CA LYS A 412 -6.72 16.78 9.72
C LYS A 412 -6.16 16.49 11.12
N ALA A 413 -6.98 16.05 12.06
CA ALA A 413 -6.51 15.64 13.38
C ALA A 413 -5.51 14.47 13.29
N ALA A 414 -5.78 13.50 12.41
CA ALA A 414 -4.86 12.40 12.17
C ALA A 414 -3.51 12.86 11.59
N LEU A 415 -3.51 13.87 10.72
CA LEU A 415 -2.27 14.47 10.19
C LEU A 415 -1.50 15.28 11.23
N ARG A 416 -2.18 15.92 12.20
CA ARG A 416 -1.48 16.55 13.33
C ARG A 416 -0.77 15.53 14.20
N LEU A 417 -1.40 14.37 14.41
CA LEU A 417 -0.81 13.28 15.20
C LEU A 417 0.33 12.57 14.44
N ARG A 418 0.17 12.34 13.13
CA ARG A 418 1.19 11.77 12.25
C ARG A 418 1.17 12.49 10.89
N PRO A 419 2.11 13.43 10.64
CA PRO A 419 2.14 14.24 9.42
C PRO A 419 2.19 13.43 8.13
N ASN A 420 2.86 12.28 8.13
CA ASN A 420 2.92 11.38 6.98
C ASN A 420 1.95 10.19 7.13
N SER A 421 0.66 10.45 7.29
CA SER A 421 -0.38 9.42 7.40
C SER A 421 -1.03 9.16 6.03
N PRO A 422 -0.74 8.03 5.33
CA PRO A 422 -1.19 7.83 3.96
C PRO A 422 -2.71 7.80 3.81
N TRP A 423 -3.42 7.20 4.79
CA TRP A 423 -4.87 7.12 4.75
C TRP A 423 -5.53 8.48 4.94
N ALA A 424 -4.96 9.36 5.78
CA ALA A 424 -5.54 10.67 6.07
C ALA A 424 -5.35 11.62 4.89
N ASN A 425 -4.18 11.57 4.24
CA ASN A 425 -3.93 12.30 3.01
C ASN A 425 -4.83 11.83 1.86
N ARG A 426 -5.05 10.51 1.72
CA ARG A 426 -6.02 9.97 0.77
C ARG A 426 -7.44 10.46 1.06
N GLU A 427 -7.89 10.41 2.32
CA GLU A 427 -9.25 10.84 2.69
C GLU A 427 -9.49 12.32 2.38
N LEU A 428 -8.52 13.21 2.66
CA LEU A 428 -8.63 14.64 2.32
C LEU A 428 -8.58 14.88 0.81
N SER A 429 -7.71 14.17 0.09
CA SER A 429 -7.62 14.25 -1.37
C SER A 429 -8.96 13.87 -2.01
N ASP A 430 -9.52 12.72 -1.62
CA ASP A 430 -10.81 12.23 -2.11
C ASP A 430 -11.94 13.20 -1.76
N LEU A 431 -11.93 13.76 -0.54
CA LEU A 431 -12.92 14.75 -0.10
C LEU A 431 -12.87 16.02 -0.96
N TYR A 432 -11.71 16.66 -1.10
CA TYR A 432 -11.59 17.90 -1.88
C TYR A 432 -11.87 17.67 -3.35
N PHE A 433 -11.41 16.53 -3.90
CA PHE A 433 -11.69 16.16 -5.28
C PHE A 433 -13.18 15.94 -5.54
N SER A 434 -13.87 15.17 -4.67
CA SER A 434 -15.32 14.91 -4.81
C SER A 434 -16.18 16.17 -4.68
N ARG A 435 -15.72 17.17 -3.92
CA ARG A 435 -16.37 18.48 -3.80
C ARG A 435 -16.05 19.43 -4.95
N GLY A 436 -15.02 19.12 -5.75
CA GLY A 436 -14.49 20.07 -6.71
C GLY A 436 -13.82 21.29 -6.07
N ASP A 437 -13.32 21.17 -4.83
CA ASP A 437 -12.59 22.24 -4.15
C ASP A 437 -11.11 22.20 -4.55
N THR A 438 -10.85 22.64 -5.79
CA THR A 438 -9.51 22.63 -6.39
C THR A 438 -8.52 23.49 -5.61
N ALA A 439 -8.98 24.55 -4.94
CA ALA A 439 -8.14 25.42 -4.13
C ALA A 439 -7.63 24.73 -2.85
N ARG A 440 -8.51 24.04 -2.11
CA ARG A 440 -8.08 23.25 -0.95
C ARG A 440 -7.25 22.05 -1.37
N LEU A 441 -7.55 21.44 -2.50
CA LEU A 441 -6.74 20.35 -3.07
C LEU A 441 -5.30 20.83 -3.34
N LEU A 442 -5.14 21.98 -4.02
CA LEU A 442 -3.83 22.59 -4.28
C LEU A 442 -3.05 22.85 -2.99
N ALA A 443 -3.69 23.47 -1.99
CA ALA A 443 -3.06 23.78 -0.71
C ALA A 443 -2.65 22.51 0.06
N HIS A 444 -3.50 21.48 0.05
CA HIS A 444 -3.23 20.21 0.71
C HIS A 444 -2.02 19.49 0.12
N TYR A 445 -1.96 19.36 -1.21
CA TYR A 445 -0.83 18.74 -1.89
C TYR A 445 0.46 19.56 -1.73
N GLY A 446 0.36 20.89 -1.72
CA GLY A 446 1.48 21.77 -1.39
C GLY A 446 2.10 21.42 -0.03
N ALA A 447 1.28 21.32 1.01
CA ALA A 447 1.75 20.96 2.35
C ALA A 447 2.26 19.51 2.45
N TRP A 448 1.63 18.57 1.75
CA TRP A 448 2.03 17.16 1.79
C TRP A 448 3.40 16.93 1.13
N MET A 449 3.69 17.60 0.02
CA MET A 449 5.00 17.47 -0.65
C MET A 449 6.16 18.07 0.12
N GLU A 450 5.94 19.03 1.03
CA GLU A 450 7.01 19.50 1.92
C GLU A 450 7.50 18.39 2.87
N ILE A 451 6.67 17.36 3.08
CA ILE A 451 7.01 16.16 3.83
C ILE A 451 7.57 15.08 2.88
N GLU A 452 7.01 14.91 1.68
CA GLU A 452 7.41 13.89 0.68
C GLU A 452 7.70 14.50 -0.70
N PRO A 453 8.86 15.15 -0.92
CA PRO A 453 9.11 15.96 -2.12
C PRO A 453 9.41 15.17 -3.41
N GLY A 454 9.61 13.86 -3.32
CA GLY A 454 10.16 13.03 -4.41
C GLY A 454 9.17 12.18 -5.20
N ARG A 455 7.88 12.14 -4.85
CA ARG A 455 6.90 11.26 -5.53
C ARG A 455 6.30 11.94 -6.78
N PRO A 456 6.56 11.44 -8.01
CA PRO A 456 6.06 12.07 -9.23
C PRO A 456 4.53 12.17 -9.30
N ALA A 457 3.80 11.18 -8.77
CA ALA A 457 2.33 11.20 -8.74
C ALA A 457 1.76 12.34 -7.86
N LEU A 458 2.42 12.66 -6.74
CA LEU A 458 2.03 13.79 -5.88
C LEU A 458 2.29 15.13 -6.58
N VAL A 459 3.47 15.27 -7.19
CA VAL A 459 3.83 16.47 -7.97
C VAL A 459 2.88 16.66 -9.15
N PHE A 460 2.53 15.58 -9.86
CA PHE A 460 1.54 15.63 -10.93
C PHE A 460 0.19 16.14 -10.46
N THR A 461 -0.34 15.59 -9.36
CA THR A 461 -1.66 15.99 -8.84
C THR A 461 -1.66 17.45 -8.35
N TRP A 462 -0.57 17.89 -7.72
CA TRP A 462 -0.37 19.28 -7.32
C TRP A 462 -0.34 20.24 -8.52
N VAL A 463 0.48 19.93 -9.52
CA VAL A 463 0.59 20.70 -10.77
C VAL A 463 -0.73 20.72 -11.51
N ARG A 464 -1.46 19.60 -11.55
CA ARG A 464 -2.77 19.51 -12.19
C ARG A 464 -3.76 20.47 -11.54
N ALA A 465 -3.86 20.47 -10.21
CA ALA A 465 -4.70 21.41 -9.47
C ALA A 465 -4.26 22.88 -9.69
N ALA A 466 -2.95 23.13 -9.74
CA ALA A 466 -2.41 24.47 -10.00
C ALA A 466 -2.73 24.95 -11.41
N ALA A 467 -2.56 24.11 -12.43
CA ALA A 467 -2.85 24.40 -13.83
C ALA A 467 -4.34 24.62 -14.06
N ALA A 468 -5.21 23.85 -13.40
CA ALA A 468 -6.66 24.04 -13.41
C ALA A 468 -7.06 25.44 -12.90
N LEU A 469 -6.34 25.97 -11.90
CA LEU A 469 -6.57 27.30 -11.33
C LEU A 469 -5.74 28.43 -11.98
N GLY A 470 -4.87 28.13 -12.95
CA GLY A 470 -3.95 29.10 -13.54
C GLY A 470 -2.89 29.63 -12.55
N ARG A 471 -2.53 28.84 -11.52
CA ARG A 471 -1.62 29.22 -10.41
C ARG A 471 -0.30 28.45 -10.45
N VAL A 472 0.21 28.15 -11.64
CA VAL A 472 1.52 27.49 -11.78
C VAL A 472 2.63 28.43 -11.31
N THR A 473 3.64 27.89 -10.61
CA THR A 473 4.73 28.65 -9.98
C THR A 473 6.10 28.21 -10.51
N ASP A 474 7.12 29.06 -10.34
CA ASP A 474 8.50 28.72 -10.72
C ASP A 474 9.06 27.52 -9.95
N ASP A 475 8.56 27.28 -8.73
CA ASP A 475 8.93 26.10 -7.95
C ASP A 475 8.42 24.80 -8.60
N MET A 476 7.20 24.82 -9.14
CA MET A 476 6.65 23.71 -9.93
C MET A 476 7.49 23.45 -11.18
N ASP A 477 7.95 24.50 -11.85
CA ASP A 477 8.83 24.39 -13.01
C ASP A 477 10.15 23.70 -12.65
N ARG A 478 10.84 24.17 -11.60
CA ARG A 478 12.09 23.55 -11.15
C ARG A 478 11.93 22.09 -10.73
N ARG A 479 10.89 21.78 -9.93
CA ARG A 479 10.65 20.42 -9.45
C ARG A 479 10.32 19.46 -10.59
N THR A 480 9.43 19.85 -11.50
CA THR A 480 9.10 19.00 -12.65
C THR A 480 10.28 18.79 -13.59
N ALA A 481 11.13 19.81 -13.79
CA ALA A 481 12.38 19.69 -14.56
C ALA A 481 13.33 18.67 -13.93
N SER A 482 13.49 18.69 -12.61
CA SER A 482 14.31 17.72 -11.88
C SER A 482 13.78 16.29 -12.01
N LEU A 483 12.46 16.09 -11.94
CA LEU A 483 11.85 14.76 -12.08
C LEU A 483 12.04 14.16 -13.49
N VAL A 484 12.00 14.98 -14.54
CA VAL A 484 12.22 14.47 -15.92
C VAL A 484 13.71 14.29 -16.26
N ALA A 485 14.62 14.82 -15.45
CA ALA A 485 16.06 14.61 -15.58
C ALA A 485 16.55 13.28 -14.96
N ALA A 486 15.68 12.56 -14.24
CA ALA A 486 16.00 11.23 -13.74
C ALA A 486 16.27 10.24 -14.90
N PRO A 487 17.10 9.19 -14.70
CA PRO A 487 17.44 8.23 -15.76
C PRO A 487 16.23 7.57 -16.42
N GLU A 488 15.21 7.24 -15.62
CA GLU A 488 13.94 6.69 -16.08
C GLU A 488 12.79 7.51 -15.51
N PRO A 489 12.39 8.61 -16.17
CA PRO A 489 11.35 9.49 -15.66
C PRO A 489 9.98 8.84 -15.85
N SER A 490 9.23 8.75 -14.76
CA SER A 490 7.86 8.19 -14.78
C SER A 490 6.93 8.96 -15.73
N PRO A 491 5.86 8.32 -16.24
CA PRO A 491 4.83 9.02 -17.01
C PRO A 491 4.26 10.25 -16.28
N HIS A 492 3.99 10.12 -14.98
CA HIS A 492 3.53 11.22 -14.13
C HIS A 492 4.47 12.43 -14.12
N ALA A 493 5.80 12.21 -14.08
CA ALA A 493 6.78 13.28 -14.16
C ALA A 493 6.68 14.05 -15.49
N ARG A 494 6.56 13.33 -16.61
CA ARG A 494 6.42 13.95 -17.95
C ARG A 494 5.10 14.69 -18.11
N LEU A 495 4.00 14.12 -17.62
CA LEU A 495 2.69 14.77 -17.65
C LEU A 495 2.68 16.07 -16.82
N ALA A 496 3.29 16.05 -15.62
CA ALA A 496 3.44 17.24 -14.80
C ALA A 496 4.26 18.31 -15.52
N ARG A 497 5.39 17.93 -16.11
CA ARG A 497 6.25 18.85 -16.88
C ARG A 497 5.51 19.47 -18.06
N ALA A 498 4.76 18.66 -18.81
CA ALA A 498 3.98 19.14 -19.95
C ALA A 498 2.91 20.17 -19.52
N LEU A 499 2.20 19.92 -18.41
CA LEU A 499 1.21 20.89 -17.88
C LEU A 499 1.84 22.21 -17.47
N VAL A 500 2.99 22.18 -16.77
CA VAL A 500 3.71 23.40 -16.40
C VAL A 500 4.14 24.19 -17.64
N LEU A 501 4.78 23.53 -18.61
CA LEU A 501 5.24 24.17 -19.84
C LEU A 501 4.09 24.79 -20.65
N ALA A 502 2.95 24.11 -20.71
CA ALA A 502 1.77 24.64 -21.39
C ALA A 502 1.23 25.91 -20.71
N GLN A 503 1.22 25.95 -19.37
CA GLN A 503 0.80 27.13 -18.61
C GLN A 503 1.79 28.29 -18.73
N LEU A 504 3.10 27.98 -18.83
CA LEU A 504 4.17 28.95 -19.12
C LEU A 504 4.23 29.37 -20.61
N LYS A 505 3.18 29.10 -21.40
CA LYS A 505 3.08 29.48 -22.83
C LYS A 505 4.19 28.89 -23.70
N ARG A 506 4.68 27.69 -23.36
CA ARG A 506 5.67 26.91 -24.12
C ARG A 506 5.05 25.60 -24.67
N PRO A 507 4.01 25.67 -25.52
CA PRO A 507 3.24 24.50 -25.94
C PRO A 507 4.05 23.52 -26.80
N HIS A 508 5.03 23.99 -27.58
CA HIS A 508 5.90 23.11 -28.37
C HIS A 508 6.75 22.19 -27.51
N GLU A 509 7.29 22.71 -26.41
CA GLU A 509 8.07 21.91 -25.46
C GLU A 509 7.17 20.98 -24.65
N ALA A 510 5.96 21.43 -24.31
CA ALA A 510 4.95 20.58 -23.68
C ALA A 510 4.59 19.37 -24.56
N ALA A 511 4.36 19.60 -25.86
CA ALA A 511 4.11 18.54 -26.83
C ALA A 511 5.30 17.59 -26.98
N ALA A 512 6.54 18.11 -26.95
CA ALA A 512 7.75 17.30 -27.00
C ALA A 512 7.88 16.36 -25.78
N GLU A 513 7.47 16.79 -24.57
CA GLU A 513 7.44 15.92 -23.40
C GLU A 513 6.36 14.84 -23.50
N LEU A 514 5.18 15.17 -24.03
CA LEU A 514 4.12 14.18 -24.26
C LEU A 514 4.51 13.14 -25.31
N ALA A 515 5.28 13.52 -26.33
CA ALA A 515 5.77 12.61 -27.37
C ALA A 515 6.75 11.55 -26.83
N LYS A 516 7.39 11.81 -25.68
CA LYS A 516 8.32 10.88 -25.02
C LYS A 516 7.61 9.88 -24.09
N LEU A 517 6.29 9.93 -23.98
CA LEU A 517 5.52 8.96 -23.19
C LEU A 517 5.54 7.58 -23.87
N PRO A 518 5.71 6.47 -23.12
CA PRO A 518 5.60 5.14 -23.69
C PRO A 518 4.18 4.89 -24.23
N PRO A 519 4.01 4.00 -25.23
CA PRO A 519 2.71 3.74 -25.86
C PRO A 519 1.62 3.35 -24.86
N ALA A 520 1.97 2.55 -23.87
CA ALA A 520 1.03 2.11 -22.85
C ALA A 520 0.61 3.25 -21.90
N ALA A 521 1.50 4.21 -21.60
CA ALA A 521 1.14 5.40 -20.82
C ALA A 521 0.29 6.40 -21.62
N THR A 522 0.39 6.41 -22.95
CA THR A 522 -0.40 7.30 -23.82
C THR A 522 -1.90 7.01 -23.73
N ALA A 523 -2.28 5.76 -23.47
CA ALA A 523 -3.68 5.36 -23.37
C ALA A 523 -4.35 5.75 -22.03
N LEU A 524 -3.58 6.17 -21.04
CA LEU A 524 -4.09 6.46 -19.70
C LEU A 524 -5.08 7.64 -19.71
N PRO A 525 -6.12 7.62 -18.85
CA PRO A 525 -7.09 8.72 -18.74
C PRO A 525 -6.44 10.09 -18.54
N GLU A 526 -5.47 10.17 -17.62
CA GLU A 526 -4.74 11.38 -17.29
C GLU A 526 -3.86 11.88 -18.45
N SER A 527 -3.22 10.97 -19.21
CA SER A 527 -2.46 11.36 -20.41
C SER A 527 -3.35 11.97 -21.49
N ARG A 528 -4.54 11.40 -21.69
CA ARG A 528 -5.52 11.92 -22.66
C ARG A 528 -6.09 13.25 -22.23
N LEU A 529 -6.40 13.41 -20.94
CA LEU A 529 -6.79 14.69 -20.37
C LEU A 529 -5.72 15.75 -20.61
N VAL A 530 -4.48 15.50 -20.20
CA VAL A 530 -3.38 16.47 -20.36
C VAL A 530 -3.17 16.80 -21.84
N ARG A 531 -3.20 15.79 -22.72
CA ARG A 531 -3.08 16.01 -24.17
C ARG A 531 -4.20 16.92 -24.69
N ALA A 532 -5.45 16.65 -24.33
CA ALA A 532 -6.59 17.46 -24.74
C ALA A 532 -6.50 18.90 -24.22
N LEU A 533 -6.10 19.09 -22.96
CA LEU A 533 -5.91 20.41 -22.36
C LEU A 533 -4.79 21.22 -23.02
N ILE A 534 -3.73 20.56 -23.52
CA ILE A 534 -2.57 21.19 -24.14
C ILE A 534 -2.78 21.44 -25.64
N SER A 535 -3.24 20.42 -26.39
CA SER A 535 -3.40 20.51 -27.84
C SER A 535 -4.59 21.37 -28.24
N ARG A 536 -5.62 21.44 -27.39
CA ARG A 536 -6.91 22.08 -27.67
C ARG A 536 -7.60 21.59 -28.95
N ASP A 537 -7.20 20.42 -29.44
CA ASP A 537 -7.79 19.78 -30.62
C ASP A 537 -9.21 19.29 -30.27
N PRO A 538 -10.26 19.72 -31.00
CA PRO A 538 -11.63 19.26 -30.77
C PRO A 538 -11.76 17.74 -30.74
N ALA A 539 -10.98 17.01 -31.54
CA ALA A 539 -11.01 15.55 -31.56
C ALA A 539 -10.41 14.95 -30.28
N ALA A 540 -9.29 15.49 -29.80
CA ALA A 540 -8.68 15.08 -28.53
C ALA A 540 -9.56 15.44 -27.32
N SER A 541 -10.21 16.61 -27.35
CA SER A 541 -11.16 17.05 -26.33
C SER A 541 -12.42 16.19 -26.31
N ALA A 542 -12.93 15.77 -27.48
CA ALA A 542 -14.05 14.84 -27.59
C ALA A 542 -13.69 13.44 -27.06
N ASP A 543 -12.48 12.94 -27.33
CA ASP A 543 -11.99 11.67 -26.79
C ASP A 543 -11.82 11.72 -25.26
N ALA A 544 -11.23 12.80 -24.74
CA ALA A 544 -11.12 13.01 -23.29
C ALA A 544 -12.49 13.17 -22.62
N ALA A 545 -13.48 13.78 -23.28
CA ALA A 545 -14.83 13.95 -22.76
C ALA A 545 -15.62 12.64 -22.62
N GLN A 546 -15.18 11.53 -23.24
CA GLN A 546 -15.76 10.21 -23.05
C GLN A 546 -15.39 9.57 -21.70
N LEU A 547 -14.41 10.14 -21.00
CA LEU A 547 -14.01 9.67 -19.67
C LEU A 547 -15.07 10.06 -18.62
N PRO A 548 -15.20 9.28 -17.52
CA PRO A 548 -16.15 9.58 -16.47
C PRO A 548 -15.92 10.99 -15.90
N ALA A 549 -16.96 11.82 -15.93
CA ALA A 549 -16.87 13.22 -15.47
C ALA A 549 -16.48 13.36 -13.98
N GLN A 550 -16.60 12.29 -13.20
CA GLN A 550 -16.17 12.22 -11.81
C GLN A 550 -14.65 12.11 -11.64
N ASP A 551 -13.90 11.87 -12.73
CA ASP A 551 -12.44 11.73 -12.71
C ASP A 551 -11.73 13.06 -13.02
N PHE A 552 -12.49 14.16 -13.17
CA PHE A 552 -12.01 15.47 -13.56
C PHE A 552 -12.40 16.57 -12.58
N LEU A 553 -11.50 17.54 -12.41
CA LEU A 553 -11.78 18.77 -11.70
C LEU A 553 -12.84 19.61 -12.45
N PRO A 554 -13.63 20.45 -11.76
CA PRO A 554 -14.60 21.33 -12.40
C PRO A 554 -14.01 22.19 -13.53
N GLU A 555 -12.83 22.77 -13.31
CA GLU A 555 -12.16 23.66 -14.26
C GLU A 555 -11.67 22.92 -15.51
N GLU A 556 -11.22 21.67 -15.35
CA GLU A 556 -10.82 20.78 -16.44
C GLU A 556 -12.02 20.42 -17.31
N ARG A 557 -13.15 20.06 -16.69
CA ARG A 557 -14.40 19.77 -17.41
C ARG A 557 -14.89 20.96 -18.22
N ASN A 558 -14.82 22.15 -17.64
CA ASN A 558 -15.20 23.38 -18.34
C ASN A 558 -14.25 23.65 -19.51
N SER A 559 -12.94 23.48 -19.32
CA SER A 559 -11.94 23.64 -20.38
C SER A 559 -12.16 22.67 -21.55
N LEU A 560 -12.44 21.40 -21.27
CA LEU A 560 -12.74 20.39 -22.30
C LEU A 560 -14.03 20.72 -23.07
N LYS A 561 -15.07 21.20 -22.38
CA LYS A 561 -16.34 21.61 -23.02
C LYS A 561 -16.17 22.80 -23.96
N LEU A 562 -15.39 23.80 -23.55
CA LEU A 562 -15.11 24.98 -24.39
C LEU A 562 -14.29 24.59 -25.63
N SER A 563 -13.21 23.82 -25.43
CA SER A 563 -12.38 23.35 -26.55
C SER A 563 -13.14 22.45 -27.53
N ALA A 564 -14.05 21.61 -27.05
CA ALA A 564 -14.88 20.78 -27.92
C ALA A 564 -15.89 21.59 -28.77
N ARG A 565 -16.22 22.83 -28.37
CA ARG A 565 -17.12 23.72 -29.11
C ARG A 565 -16.40 24.65 -30.09
N GLY A 566 -15.06 24.73 -30.00
CA GLY A 566 -14.27 25.69 -30.79
C GLY A 566 -14.33 27.13 -30.27
N ASP A 567 -14.87 27.34 -29.06
CA ASP A 567 -14.93 28.66 -28.44
C ASP A 567 -13.56 29.00 -27.82
N ASP A 568 -12.86 29.96 -28.43
CA ASP A 568 -11.47 30.33 -28.10
C ASP A 568 -11.36 31.41 -27.00
N GLU A 569 -12.47 31.74 -26.33
CA GLU A 569 -12.46 32.74 -25.26
C GLU A 569 -12.03 32.11 -23.93
N ARG A 570 -10.89 32.59 -23.39
CA ARG A 570 -10.64 32.58 -21.95
C ARG A 570 -10.56 34.03 -21.45
N PRO A 571 -11.00 34.31 -20.21
CA PRO A 571 -10.47 35.44 -19.44
C PRO A 571 -8.98 35.27 -19.11
#